data_AF-A0A2T6BUR6-F1
#
_entry.id   AF-A0A2T6BUR6-F1
#
_cell.length_a   1.000
_cell.length_b   1.000
_cell.length_c   1.000
_cell.angle_alpha   90.00
_cell.angle_beta   90.00
_cell.angle_gamma   90.00
#
_symmetry.space_group_name_H-M   'P 1'
#
loop_
_entity.id
_entity.type
_entity.pdbx_description
1 polymer ?
#
loop_
_entity_poly.entity_id
_entity_poly.type
_entity_poly.pdbx_seq_one_letter_code
_entity_poly.pdbx_strand_id
1 'polypeptide(L)'
;MKKDKDNFTTKGAFIGGTLGLLLNYSRQSNELKENPNQEFNFTSFVTYGILGAILGAVSFKIISFLASTFSDEEILDDIDEINYLASVLETYEPDEIDKEVLLKGKIIKAALFQKFGSNLLGRPSYQGSKVQKTELSGLSDLDILCKFKRTSFQREGNMYRSVYNFLKSHFYDRDLVGVREQGVSLGLIYDINGYEEIIDVVPALRTDFEKGKNEYNLYKNPKFSKGERKLKMNPKVQKDLGNNEREKTAIIKLLKLLRSEEKLPLKSVLITEFTKRAFQELEMPKELNLQLYWVIEYIRDNILTIKINSPDNENSSLTDRLSYSQKKKIRNSLSKILNDLEEDRNNLLKYFPEK
;
A
#
# COMPACT_ATOMS: atom_id res chain seq x y z
N MET A 1 -26.00 7.27 -19.46
CA MET A 1 -26.16 5.98 -20.18
C MET A 1 -25.02 5.08 -19.71
N LYS A 2 -25.33 4.06 -18.90
CA LYS A 2 -24.37 3.13 -18.29
C LYS A 2 -23.72 2.24 -19.35
N LYS A 3 -22.40 2.06 -19.28
CA LYS A 3 -21.66 0.92 -19.88
C LYS A 3 -20.65 0.39 -18.86
N ASP A 4 -21.18 -0.49 -18.02
CA ASP A 4 -20.65 -1.66 -17.31
C ASP A 4 -19.15 -1.99 -17.38
N LYS A 5 -18.43 -1.69 -16.29
CA LYS A 5 -17.21 -2.44 -15.88
C LYS A 5 -17.56 -3.80 -15.27
N ASP A 6 -18.73 -3.92 -14.63
CA ASP A 6 -19.28 -5.20 -14.17
C ASP A 6 -19.41 -6.22 -15.31
N ASN A 7 -19.64 -5.79 -16.55
CA ASN A 7 -19.79 -6.73 -17.65
C ASN A 7 -18.49 -7.43 -18.04
N PHE A 8 -17.29 -6.88 -17.78
CA PHE A 8 -16.06 -7.53 -18.25
C PHE A 8 -15.55 -8.59 -17.28
N THR A 9 -15.52 -8.29 -15.98
CA THR A 9 -15.12 -9.25 -14.94
C THR A 9 -16.13 -10.38 -14.82
N THR A 10 -17.44 -10.08 -14.89
CA THR A 10 -18.50 -11.10 -14.84
C THR A 10 -18.59 -11.92 -16.12
N LYS A 11 -18.33 -11.35 -17.31
CA LYS A 11 -18.23 -12.14 -18.55
C LYS A 11 -16.96 -12.97 -18.60
N GLY A 12 -15.84 -12.44 -18.12
CA GLY A 12 -14.58 -13.16 -17.99
C GLY A 12 -14.76 -14.40 -17.12
N ALA A 13 -15.28 -14.22 -15.90
CA ALA A 13 -15.57 -15.33 -15.00
C ALA A 13 -16.59 -16.33 -15.57
N PHE A 14 -17.63 -15.86 -16.26
CA PHE A 14 -18.59 -16.75 -16.90
C PHE A 14 -17.96 -17.59 -18.03
N ILE A 15 -17.18 -16.95 -18.91
CA ILE A 15 -16.49 -17.60 -20.04
C ILE A 15 -15.46 -18.59 -19.52
N GLY A 16 -14.63 -18.16 -18.56
CA GLY A 16 -13.62 -19.01 -17.95
C GLY A 16 -14.23 -20.21 -17.24
N GLY A 17 -15.30 -20.01 -16.46
CA GLY A 17 -15.98 -21.10 -15.76
C GLY A 17 -16.56 -22.13 -16.72
N THR A 18 -17.15 -21.66 -17.82
CA THR A 18 -17.66 -22.51 -18.88
C THR A 18 -16.53 -23.31 -19.56
N LEU A 19 -15.39 -22.68 -19.83
CA LEU A 19 -14.20 -23.35 -20.39
C LEU A 19 -13.64 -24.41 -19.43
N GLY A 20 -13.54 -24.09 -18.13
CA GLY A 20 -13.08 -25.03 -17.11
C GLY A 20 -13.96 -26.29 -17.01
N LEU A 21 -15.28 -26.11 -17.05
CA LEU A 21 -16.24 -27.22 -17.11
C LEU A 21 -16.06 -28.06 -18.38
N LEU A 22 -15.91 -27.42 -19.54
CA LEU A 22 -15.74 -28.12 -20.83
C LEU A 22 -14.45 -28.93 -20.89
N LEU A 23 -13.35 -28.39 -20.39
CA LEU A 23 -12.06 -29.07 -20.34
C LEU A 23 -12.11 -30.29 -19.41
N ASN A 24 -12.67 -30.13 -18.21
CA ASN A 24 -12.79 -31.22 -17.26
C ASN A 24 -13.74 -32.32 -17.77
N TYR A 25 -14.87 -31.94 -18.37
CA TYR A 25 -15.78 -32.88 -19.02
C TYR A 25 -15.10 -33.69 -20.13
N SER A 26 -14.34 -33.01 -21.01
CA SER A 26 -13.59 -33.67 -22.08
C SER A 26 -12.56 -34.67 -21.54
N ARG A 27 -11.86 -34.29 -20.46
CA ARG A 27 -10.87 -35.15 -19.79
C ARG A 27 -11.53 -36.41 -19.22
N GLN A 28 -12.54 -36.25 -18.36
CA GLN A 28 -13.25 -37.36 -17.74
C GLN A 28 -13.95 -38.24 -18.79
N SER A 29 -14.46 -37.65 -19.88
CA SER A 29 -15.06 -38.42 -20.97
C SER A 29 -14.06 -39.29 -21.72
N ASN A 30 -12.78 -38.91 -21.79
CA ASN A 30 -11.74 -39.74 -22.38
C ASN A 30 -11.28 -40.83 -21.40
N GLU A 31 -11.11 -40.49 -20.12
CA GLU A 31 -10.79 -41.46 -19.06
C GLU A 31 -11.86 -42.57 -18.97
N LEU A 32 -13.15 -42.22 -19.09
CA LEU A 32 -14.26 -43.19 -19.12
C LEU A 32 -14.25 -44.13 -20.34
N LYS A 33 -13.68 -43.70 -21.47
CA LYS A 33 -13.53 -44.57 -22.66
C LYS A 33 -12.39 -45.57 -22.47
N GLU A 34 -11.35 -45.17 -21.76
CA GLU A 34 -10.18 -46.00 -21.46
C GLU A 34 -10.45 -46.95 -20.28
N ASN A 35 -11.25 -46.50 -19.30
CA ASN A 35 -11.63 -47.25 -18.11
C ASN A 35 -13.16 -47.20 -17.88
N PRO A 36 -13.94 -48.14 -18.47
CA PRO A 36 -15.40 -48.11 -18.42
C PRO A 36 -16.02 -48.27 -17.02
N ASN A 37 -15.25 -48.75 -16.05
CA ASN A 37 -15.69 -48.94 -14.66
C ASN A 37 -15.43 -47.72 -13.77
N GLN A 38 -14.76 -46.69 -14.29
CA GLN A 38 -14.53 -45.44 -13.57
C GLN A 38 -15.85 -44.64 -13.51
N GLU A 39 -16.11 -43.95 -12.41
CA GLU A 39 -17.28 -43.08 -12.27
C GLU A 39 -16.91 -41.61 -12.56
N PHE A 40 -17.87 -40.83 -13.07
CA PHE A 40 -17.69 -39.40 -13.29
C PHE A 40 -17.56 -38.66 -11.96
N ASN A 41 -16.45 -37.94 -11.77
CA ASN A 41 -16.15 -37.16 -10.59
C ASN A 41 -16.80 -35.77 -10.66
N PHE A 42 -18.00 -35.67 -10.07
CA PHE A 42 -18.75 -34.42 -9.98
C PHE A 42 -18.06 -33.35 -9.12
N THR A 43 -17.31 -33.75 -8.10
CA THR A 43 -16.56 -32.80 -7.26
C THR A 43 -15.47 -32.12 -8.09
N SER A 44 -14.68 -32.88 -8.84
CA SER A 44 -13.69 -32.32 -9.77
C SER A 44 -14.34 -31.45 -10.84
N PHE A 45 -15.49 -31.85 -11.39
CA PHE A 45 -16.19 -31.05 -12.38
C PHE A 45 -16.57 -29.66 -11.85
N VAL A 46 -17.18 -29.58 -10.66
CA VAL A 46 -17.55 -28.30 -10.03
C VAL A 46 -16.30 -27.47 -9.70
N THR A 47 -15.25 -28.09 -9.16
CA THR A 47 -13.99 -27.40 -8.84
C THR A 47 -13.36 -26.76 -10.08
N TYR A 48 -13.32 -27.47 -11.21
CA TYR A 48 -12.77 -26.93 -12.46
C TYR A 48 -13.64 -25.81 -13.06
N GLY A 49 -14.95 -25.82 -12.81
CA GLY A 49 -15.82 -24.69 -13.15
C GLY A 49 -15.56 -23.44 -12.31
N ILE A 50 -15.33 -23.62 -11.01
CA ILE A 50 -14.97 -22.52 -10.10
C ILE A 50 -13.58 -21.97 -10.46
N LEU A 51 -12.60 -22.85 -10.69
CA LEU A 51 -11.26 -22.45 -11.12
C LEU A 51 -11.31 -21.75 -12.48
N GLY A 52 -12.03 -22.31 -13.45
CA GLY A 52 -12.27 -21.63 -14.73
C GLY A 52 -12.82 -20.22 -14.53
N ALA A 53 -13.78 -20.04 -13.63
CA ALA A 53 -14.38 -18.74 -13.38
C ALA A 53 -13.41 -17.74 -12.73
N ILE A 54 -12.49 -18.22 -11.90
CA ILE A 54 -11.39 -17.40 -11.38
C ILE A 54 -10.42 -17.06 -12.53
N LEU A 55 -10.02 -18.04 -13.34
CA LEU A 55 -9.07 -17.91 -14.46
C LEU A 55 -9.56 -16.95 -15.56
N GLY A 56 -10.87 -16.88 -15.80
CA GLY A 56 -11.46 -15.93 -16.74
C GLY A 56 -11.37 -14.47 -16.31
N ALA A 57 -10.99 -14.20 -15.05
CA ALA A 57 -10.84 -12.87 -14.49
C ALA A 57 -9.38 -12.41 -14.31
N VAL A 58 -8.37 -13.29 -14.47
CA VAL A 58 -6.95 -12.99 -14.15
C VAL A 58 -5.97 -13.35 -15.28
N SER A 59 -4.71 -12.88 -15.18
CA SER A 59 -3.69 -12.95 -16.25
C SER A 59 -3.07 -14.35 -16.49
N PHE A 60 -2.49 -14.58 -17.68
CA PHE A 60 -1.96 -15.88 -18.14
C PHE A 60 -0.86 -16.51 -17.25
N LYS A 61 -0.03 -15.72 -16.56
CA LYS A 61 1.01 -16.25 -15.65
C LYS A 61 0.42 -16.90 -14.39
N ILE A 62 -0.73 -16.41 -13.94
CA ILE A 62 -1.47 -16.94 -12.80
C ILE A 62 -2.13 -18.27 -13.15
N ILE A 63 -2.52 -18.43 -14.43
CA ILE A 63 -3.05 -19.69 -14.94
C ILE A 63 -2.02 -20.81 -14.83
N SER A 64 -0.75 -20.56 -15.14
CA SER A 64 0.28 -21.61 -14.99
C SER A 64 0.57 -21.93 -13.53
N PHE A 65 0.60 -20.91 -12.67
CA PHE A 65 0.82 -21.06 -11.22
C PHE A 65 -0.33 -21.81 -10.52
N LEU A 66 -1.58 -21.39 -10.73
CA LEU A 66 -2.73 -22.07 -10.14
C LEU A 66 -2.88 -23.49 -10.72
N ALA A 67 -2.61 -23.68 -12.02
CA ALA A 67 -2.62 -25.01 -12.61
C ALA A 67 -1.56 -25.93 -12.00
N SER A 68 -0.35 -25.46 -11.68
CA SER A 68 0.64 -26.28 -10.97
C SER A 68 0.22 -26.58 -9.54
N THR A 69 -0.36 -25.62 -8.81
CA THR A 69 -0.86 -25.82 -7.43
C THR A 69 -2.05 -26.78 -7.32
N PHE A 70 -2.97 -26.80 -8.31
CA PHE A 70 -4.15 -27.67 -8.32
C PHE A 70 -3.96 -28.97 -9.11
N SER A 71 -2.77 -29.18 -9.67
CA SER A 71 -2.32 -30.50 -10.11
C SER A 71 -1.83 -31.22 -8.85
N ASP A 72 -2.41 -32.37 -8.52
CA ASP A 72 -2.37 -33.03 -7.19
C ASP A 72 -0.98 -33.38 -6.58
N GLU A 73 0.16 -32.83 -7.03
CA GLU A 73 1.49 -33.19 -6.50
C GLU A 73 2.56 -32.09 -6.33
N GLU A 74 2.35 -30.80 -6.61
CA GLU A 74 3.42 -29.79 -6.43
C GLU A 74 3.15 -28.75 -5.32
N ILE A 75 3.90 -28.90 -4.21
CA ILE A 75 4.17 -27.86 -3.22
C ILE A 75 4.80 -26.67 -3.96
N LEU A 76 4.33 -25.45 -3.68
CA LEU A 76 4.99 -24.21 -4.08
C LEU A 76 6.50 -24.29 -3.87
N ASP A 77 7.27 -24.31 -4.97
CA ASP A 77 8.72 -24.20 -4.87
C ASP A 77 9.14 -22.73 -4.66
N ASP A 78 10.41 -22.51 -4.31
CA ASP A 78 10.90 -21.15 -4.02
C ASP A 78 10.79 -20.21 -5.22
N ILE A 79 10.86 -20.73 -6.46
CA ILE A 79 10.76 -19.95 -7.69
C ILE A 79 9.31 -19.50 -7.91
N ASP A 80 8.35 -20.38 -7.66
CA ASP A 80 6.93 -20.10 -7.76
C ASP A 80 6.49 -19.05 -6.73
N GLU A 81 6.97 -19.11 -5.48
CA GLU A 81 6.70 -18.07 -4.47
C GLU A 81 7.21 -16.69 -4.89
N ILE A 82 8.43 -16.62 -5.44
CA ILE A 82 9.02 -15.37 -5.92
C ILE A 82 8.17 -14.80 -7.06
N ASN A 83 7.79 -15.65 -8.01
CA ASN A 83 6.96 -15.25 -9.14
C ASN A 83 5.58 -14.76 -8.70
N TYR A 84 4.97 -15.43 -7.71
CA TYR A 84 3.69 -15.05 -7.14
C TYR A 84 3.77 -13.69 -6.42
N LEU A 85 4.76 -13.49 -5.55
CA LEU A 85 4.91 -12.20 -4.86
C LEU A 85 5.18 -11.05 -5.85
N ALA A 86 5.90 -11.32 -6.94
CA ALA A 86 6.07 -10.36 -8.02
C ALA A 86 4.75 -10.05 -8.74
N SER A 87 3.92 -11.05 -9.05
CA SER A 87 2.63 -10.85 -9.71
C SER A 87 1.63 -10.13 -8.79
N VAL A 88 1.63 -10.42 -7.49
CA VAL A 88 0.91 -9.64 -6.48
C VAL A 88 1.26 -8.17 -6.59
N LEU A 89 2.55 -7.81 -6.57
CA LEU A 89 2.96 -6.41 -6.71
C LEU A 89 2.50 -5.78 -8.03
N GLU A 90 2.49 -6.53 -9.14
CA GLU A 90 2.00 -6.06 -10.44
C GLU A 90 0.49 -5.74 -10.41
N THR A 91 -0.33 -6.54 -9.72
CA THR A 91 -1.80 -6.31 -9.64
C THR A 91 -2.18 -5.06 -8.84
N TYR A 92 -1.30 -4.58 -7.97
CA TYR A 92 -1.50 -3.35 -7.19
C TYR A 92 -0.78 -2.13 -7.79
N GLU A 93 -0.24 -2.21 -9.01
CA GLU A 93 0.24 -1.02 -9.71
C GLU A 93 -0.92 -0.03 -10.01
N PRO A 94 -0.62 1.28 -10.16
CA PRO A 94 -1.65 2.31 -10.29
C PRO A 94 -2.68 2.05 -11.40
N ASP A 95 -3.96 2.01 -11.02
CA ASP A 95 -5.08 1.81 -11.93
C ASP A 95 -5.62 3.15 -12.50
N GLU A 96 -6.77 3.12 -13.17
CA GLU A 96 -7.37 4.32 -13.76
C GLU A 96 -7.83 5.34 -12.70
N ILE A 97 -8.30 4.89 -11.53
CA ILE A 97 -8.67 5.79 -10.43
C ILE A 97 -7.41 6.47 -9.89
N ASP A 98 -6.33 5.72 -9.67
CA ASP A 98 -5.05 6.28 -9.21
C ASP A 98 -4.48 7.33 -10.20
N LYS A 99 -4.63 7.08 -11.51
CA LYS A 99 -4.24 8.05 -12.55
C LYS A 99 -5.07 9.33 -12.46
N GLU A 100 -6.37 9.22 -12.22
CA GLU A 100 -7.25 10.39 -12.05
C GLU A 100 -6.92 11.15 -10.75
N VAL A 101 -6.69 10.45 -9.63
CA VAL A 101 -6.17 11.01 -8.38
C VAL A 101 -4.87 11.79 -8.62
N LEU A 102 -3.95 11.24 -9.42
CA LEU A 102 -2.70 11.92 -9.77
C LEU A 102 -2.95 13.21 -10.59
N LEU A 103 -3.91 13.20 -11.52
CA LEU A 103 -4.31 14.38 -12.28
C LEU A 103 -4.90 15.46 -11.36
N LYS A 104 -5.80 15.10 -10.44
CA LYS A 104 -6.32 16.00 -9.40
C LYS A 104 -5.18 16.56 -8.55
N GLY A 105 -4.21 15.73 -8.17
CA GLY A 105 -3.01 16.17 -7.46
C GLY A 105 -2.19 17.21 -8.23
N LYS A 106 -2.07 17.09 -9.56
CA LYS A 106 -1.41 18.11 -10.40
C LYS A 106 -2.17 19.45 -10.39
N ILE A 107 -3.49 19.41 -10.46
CA ILE A 107 -4.36 20.59 -10.40
C ILE A 107 -4.21 21.30 -9.04
N ILE A 108 -4.27 20.55 -7.94
CA ILE A 108 -4.08 21.09 -6.58
C ILE A 108 -2.72 21.76 -6.43
N LYS A 109 -1.64 21.11 -6.88
CA LYS A 109 -0.28 21.68 -6.84
C LYS A 109 -0.18 22.99 -7.64
N ALA A 110 -0.81 23.05 -8.81
CA ALA A 110 -0.84 24.25 -9.64
C ALA A 110 -1.60 25.40 -8.95
N ALA A 111 -2.79 25.12 -8.39
CA ALA A 111 -3.59 26.10 -7.67
C ALA A 111 -2.89 26.63 -6.42
N LEU A 112 -2.26 25.75 -5.63
CA LEU A 112 -1.46 26.13 -4.47
C LEU A 112 -0.26 26.99 -4.86
N PHE A 113 0.42 26.67 -5.96
CA PHE A 113 1.52 27.49 -6.46
C PHE A 113 1.05 28.85 -6.98
N GLN A 114 -0.10 28.92 -7.66
CA GLN A 114 -0.68 30.18 -8.10
C GLN A 114 -1.03 31.09 -6.91
N LYS A 115 -1.63 30.51 -5.86
CA LYS A 115 -2.02 31.28 -4.67
C LYS A 115 -0.85 31.71 -3.80
N PHE A 116 0.10 30.80 -3.56
CA PHE A 116 1.12 30.96 -2.53
C PHE A 116 2.55 31.00 -3.09
N GLY A 117 2.74 31.06 -4.41
CA GLY A 117 4.06 30.90 -5.05
C GLY A 117 5.15 31.82 -4.50
N SER A 118 4.83 33.07 -4.17
CA SER A 118 5.76 34.03 -3.56
C SER A 118 6.17 33.64 -2.13
N ASN A 119 5.34 32.88 -1.42
CA ASN A 119 5.57 32.38 -0.07
C ASN A 119 6.24 30.99 -0.03
N LEU A 120 6.27 30.26 -1.13
CA LEU A 120 6.78 28.89 -1.19
C LEU A 120 8.29 28.81 -1.53
N LEU A 121 8.92 27.73 -1.08
CA LEU A 121 10.26 27.29 -1.46
C LEU A 121 10.16 26.33 -2.65
N GLY A 122 9.78 26.88 -3.79
CA GLY A 122 9.52 26.15 -5.03
C GLY A 122 8.08 25.69 -5.18
N ARG A 123 7.82 24.87 -6.21
CA ARG A 123 6.49 24.31 -6.45
C ARG A 123 6.14 23.26 -5.38
N PRO A 124 4.87 23.13 -4.98
CA PRO A 124 4.41 21.98 -4.20
C PRO A 124 4.85 20.67 -4.86
N SER A 125 5.21 19.67 -4.06
CA SER A 125 5.76 18.39 -4.51
C SER A 125 4.98 17.23 -3.90
N TYR A 126 5.05 16.05 -4.50
CA TYR A 126 4.53 14.86 -3.83
C TYR A 126 5.43 14.49 -2.64
N GLN A 127 4.88 13.72 -1.69
CA GLN A 127 5.59 13.14 -0.55
C GLN A 127 5.10 11.71 -0.31
N GLY A 128 5.56 11.08 0.76
CA GLY A 128 5.01 9.82 1.25
C GLY A 128 5.35 8.65 0.34
N SER A 129 4.40 7.72 0.27
CA SER A 129 4.49 6.49 -0.53
C SER A 129 4.90 6.78 -1.97
N LYS A 130 4.33 7.82 -2.60
CA LYS A 130 4.60 8.21 -3.99
C LYS A 130 6.07 8.53 -4.26
N VAL A 131 6.74 9.21 -3.34
CA VAL A 131 8.17 9.55 -3.51
C VAL A 131 9.06 8.36 -3.21
N GLN A 132 8.65 7.52 -2.26
CA GLN A 132 9.34 6.27 -1.90
C GLN A 132 9.04 5.13 -2.88
N LYS A 133 8.15 5.32 -3.86
CA LYS A 133 7.65 4.28 -4.79
C LYS A 133 7.01 3.09 -4.07
N THR A 134 6.47 3.30 -2.87
CA THR A 134 5.84 2.27 -2.05
C THR A 134 4.31 2.37 -2.08
N GLU A 135 3.74 3.15 -2.98
CA GLU A 135 2.29 3.21 -3.18
C GLU A 135 1.75 1.89 -3.73
N LEU A 136 0.53 1.56 -3.31
CA LEU A 136 -0.26 0.44 -3.80
C LEU A 136 -1.65 0.97 -4.13
N SER A 137 -2.16 0.60 -5.30
CA SER A 137 -3.49 0.99 -5.78
C SER A 137 -4.56 0.67 -4.73
N GLY A 138 -5.43 1.64 -4.44
CA GLY A 138 -6.51 1.50 -3.45
C GLY A 138 -6.09 1.41 -1.98
N LEU A 139 -4.77 1.40 -1.68
CA LEU A 139 -4.24 1.27 -0.32
C LEU A 139 -3.39 2.48 0.12
N SER A 140 -3.09 3.39 -0.80
CA SER A 140 -2.20 4.53 -0.55
C SER A 140 -2.85 5.85 -0.94
N ASP A 141 -2.95 6.75 0.03
CA ASP A 141 -3.35 8.14 -0.21
C ASP A 141 -2.26 8.90 -0.98
N LEU A 142 -2.65 9.99 -1.67
CA LEU A 142 -1.71 10.88 -2.36
C LEU A 142 -1.36 12.09 -1.48
N ASP A 143 -0.09 12.18 -1.06
CA ASP A 143 0.42 13.30 -0.27
C ASP A 143 1.05 14.42 -1.13
N ILE A 144 0.67 15.68 -0.86
CA ILE A 144 1.23 16.89 -1.46
C ILE A 144 1.86 17.77 -0.38
N LEU A 145 3.17 17.93 -0.45
CA LEU A 145 3.94 18.81 0.42
C LEU A 145 3.99 20.24 -0.12
N CYS A 146 3.58 21.20 0.72
CA CYS A 146 3.72 22.63 0.47
C CYS A 146 4.77 23.26 1.40
N LYS A 147 5.96 23.50 0.87
CA LYS A 147 7.10 24.03 1.63
C LYS A 147 7.08 25.56 1.64
N PHE A 148 6.74 26.16 2.77
CA PHE A 148 6.74 27.62 2.96
C PHE A 148 8.10 28.12 3.46
N LYS A 149 8.51 29.30 2.97
CA LYS A 149 9.65 30.05 3.52
C LYS A 149 9.41 30.36 4.99
N ARG A 150 10.48 30.39 5.80
CA ARG A 150 10.43 30.73 7.23
C ARG A 150 9.72 32.06 7.51
N THR A 151 9.83 33.03 6.61
CA THR A 151 9.24 34.38 6.69
C THR A 151 7.78 34.47 6.22
N SER A 152 7.25 33.42 5.59
CA SER A 152 5.91 33.47 5.00
C SER A 152 4.80 33.54 6.04
N PHE A 153 5.05 32.98 7.23
CA PHE A 153 4.10 32.99 8.34
C PHE A 153 4.83 33.14 9.67
N GLN A 154 4.23 33.89 10.59
CA GLN A 154 4.75 34.02 11.96
C GLN A 154 4.57 32.73 12.77
N ARG A 155 3.51 31.95 12.50
CA ARG A 155 3.13 30.72 13.23
C ARG A 155 2.63 29.65 12.27
N GLU A 156 2.93 28.39 12.56
CA GLU A 156 2.54 27.22 11.77
C GLU A 156 1.02 27.06 11.71
N GLY A 157 0.29 27.40 12.79
CA GLY A 157 -1.17 27.40 12.79
C GLY A 157 -1.79 28.43 11.83
N ASN A 158 -1.14 29.59 11.64
CA ASN A 158 -1.59 30.58 10.67
C ASN A 158 -1.39 30.08 9.24
N MET A 159 -0.25 29.43 8.97
CA MET A 159 0.00 28.76 7.69
C MET A 159 -1.08 27.70 7.40
N TYR A 160 -1.31 26.79 8.35
CA TYR A 160 -2.28 25.71 8.21
C TYR A 160 -3.69 26.25 7.91
N ARG A 161 -4.16 27.23 8.70
CA ARG A 161 -5.47 27.86 8.50
C ARG A 161 -5.56 28.63 7.19
N SER A 162 -4.51 29.32 6.77
CA SER A 162 -4.49 30.02 5.48
C SER A 162 -4.61 29.08 4.29
N VAL A 163 -3.91 27.94 4.32
CA VAL A 163 -4.04 26.91 3.27
C VAL A 163 -5.42 26.26 3.32
N TYR A 164 -5.94 25.94 4.52
CA TYR A 164 -7.30 25.40 4.67
C TYR A 164 -8.35 26.35 4.10
N ASN A 165 -8.32 27.63 4.47
CA ASN A 165 -9.29 28.62 3.99
C ASN A 165 -9.25 28.77 2.47
N PHE A 166 -8.06 28.73 1.86
CA PHE A 166 -7.91 28.73 0.40
C PHE A 166 -8.55 27.49 -0.22
N LEU A 167 -8.16 26.29 0.23
CA LEU A 167 -8.68 25.04 -0.32
C LEU A 167 -10.19 24.90 -0.13
N LYS A 168 -10.73 25.36 1.00
CA LYS A 168 -12.15 25.24 1.34
C LYS A 168 -13.04 26.26 0.62
N SER A 169 -12.55 27.48 0.39
CA SER A 169 -13.41 28.61 -0.03
C SER A 169 -13.07 29.19 -1.41
N HIS A 170 -11.88 28.86 -1.95
CA HIS A 170 -11.36 29.47 -3.17
C HIS A 170 -10.83 28.47 -4.19
N PHE A 171 -10.73 27.19 -3.84
CA PHE A 171 -10.38 26.13 -4.77
C PHE A 171 -11.65 25.37 -5.15
N TYR A 172 -11.90 25.27 -6.45
CA TYR A 172 -13.07 24.60 -7.02
C TYR A 172 -12.61 23.55 -8.02
N ASP A 173 -13.13 22.35 -7.85
CA ASP A 173 -13.04 21.25 -8.81
C ASP A 173 -14.38 20.53 -8.79
N ARG A 174 -14.88 20.12 -9.95
CA ARG A 174 -16.22 19.53 -10.09
C ARG A 174 -16.38 18.23 -9.29
N ASP A 175 -15.28 17.50 -9.10
CA ASP A 175 -15.27 16.18 -8.45
C ASP A 175 -14.90 16.30 -6.96
N LEU A 176 -14.66 17.52 -6.44
CA LEU A 176 -14.32 17.78 -5.05
C LEU A 176 -15.58 17.84 -4.19
N VAL A 177 -15.72 16.87 -3.28
CA VAL A 177 -16.85 16.78 -2.33
C VAL A 177 -16.62 17.68 -1.12
N GLY A 178 -15.39 17.75 -0.62
CA GLY A 178 -15.11 18.50 0.60
C GLY A 178 -13.64 18.63 0.96
N VAL A 179 -13.39 19.47 1.96
CA VAL A 179 -12.05 19.68 2.55
C VAL A 179 -12.18 19.54 4.07
N ARG A 180 -11.35 18.69 4.67
CA ARG A 180 -11.30 18.44 6.11
C ARG A 180 -9.94 18.78 6.72
N GLU A 181 -9.96 19.19 7.98
CA GLU A 181 -8.74 19.30 8.79
C GLU A 181 -8.34 17.91 9.30
N GLN A 182 -7.03 17.63 9.35
CA GLN A 182 -6.44 16.46 10.01
C GLN A 182 -5.37 16.88 11.03
N GLY A 183 -4.69 15.91 11.64
CA GLY A 183 -3.68 16.15 12.67
C GLY A 183 -2.51 17.03 12.20
N VAL A 184 -2.05 16.85 10.96
CA VAL A 184 -0.93 17.61 10.36
C VAL A 184 -1.14 17.97 8.88
N SER A 185 -2.18 17.43 8.25
CA SER A 185 -2.54 17.61 6.84
C SER A 185 -3.95 18.20 6.69
N LEU A 186 -4.32 18.48 5.44
CA LEU A 186 -5.65 18.89 4.99
C LEU A 186 -6.10 17.91 3.92
N GLY A 187 -7.17 17.18 4.17
CA GLY A 187 -7.65 16.15 3.27
C GLY A 187 -8.68 16.74 2.31
N LEU A 188 -8.39 16.67 1.01
CA LEU A 188 -9.36 16.95 -0.04
C LEU A 188 -10.03 15.64 -0.44
N ILE A 189 -11.35 15.59 -0.28
CA ILE A 189 -12.17 14.42 -0.54
C ILE A 189 -12.78 14.57 -1.94
N TYR A 190 -12.43 13.65 -2.83
CA TYR A 190 -12.94 13.59 -4.19
C TYR A 190 -13.89 12.41 -4.36
N ASP A 191 -14.93 12.59 -5.18
CA ASP A 191 -15.70 11.49 -5.75
C ASP A 191 -15.22 11.29 -7.19
N ILE A 192 -14.45 10.21 -7.40
CA ILE A 192 -13.88 9.86 -8.69
C ILE A 192 -14.60 8.61 -9.19
N ASN A 193 -15.54 8.81 -10.12
CA ASN A 193 -16.32 7.72 -10.71
C ASN A 193 -17.06 6.84 -9.66
N GLY A 194 -17.51 7.42 -8.55
CA GLY A 194 -18.19 6.72 -7.46
C GLY A 194 -17.27 6.22 -6.34
N TYR A 195 -15.95 6.46 -6.44
CA TYR A 195 -14.97 6.11 -5.41
C TYR A 195 -14.58 7.36 -4.61
N GLU A 196 -14.67 7.27 -3.27
CA GLU A 196 -14.19 8.34 -2.38
C GLU A 196 -12.67 8.26 -2.24
N GLU A 197 -11.97 9.23 -2.82
CA GLU A 197 -10.51 9.31 -2.81
C GLU A 197 -10.02 10.53 -2.04
N ILE A 198 -8.90 10.40 -1.34
CA ILE A 198 -8.37 11.46 -0.47
C ILE A 198 -6.97 11.89 -0.91
N ILE A 199 -6.82 13.19 -1.16
CA ILE A 199 -5.54 13.81 -1.44
C ILE A 199 -5.18 14.72 -0.26
N ASP A 200 -4.09 14.38 0.42
CA ASP A 200 -3.64 15.09 1.62
C ASP A 200 -2.65 16.21 1.24
N VAL A 201 -2.96 17.44 1.62
CA VAL A 201 -2.03 18.58 1.52
C VAL A 201 -1.37 18.79 2.88
N VAL A 202 -0.03 18.80 2.90
CA VAL A 202 0.80 18.99 4.10
C VAL A 202 1.49 20.36 4.02
N PRO A 203 0.99 21.39 4.70
CA PRO A 203 1.67 22.68 4.81
C PRO A 203 2.86 22.55 5.78
N ALA A 204 4.05 22.91 5.33
CA ALA A 204 5.29 22.80 6.10
C ALA A 204 6.05 24.11 6.12
N LEU A 205 6.32 24.66 7.30
CA LEU A 205 7.03 25.93 7.46
C LEU A 205 8.51 25.65 7.75
N ARG A 206 9.43 26.20 6.95
CA ARG A 206 10.87 26.02 7.19
C ARG A 206 11.26 26.50 8.59
N THR A 207 12.15 25.79 9.27
CA THR A 207 12.62 26.11 10.63
C THR A 207 13.64 27.25 10.66
N ASP A 208 14.51 27.32 9.65
CA ASP A 208 15.64 28.25 9.57
C ASP A 208 15.72 29.02 8.23
N PHE A 209 16.75 29.85 8.12
CA PHE A 209 17.08 30.63 6.92
C PHE A 209 18.23 30.02 6.11
N GLU A 210 18.81 28.91 6.57
CA GLU A 210 20.06 28.38 6.02
C GLU A 210 19.80 27.64 4.70
N LYS A 211 20.42 28.09 3.61
CA LYS A 211 20.28 27.46 2.29
C LYS A 211 20.78 26.00 2.33
N GLY A 212 19.98 25.06 1.82
CA GLY A 212 20.33 23.63 1.75
C GLY A 212 19.78 22.77 2.89
N LYS A 213 19.40 23.35 4.03
CA LYS A 213 18.66 22.64 5.09
C LYS A 213 17.23 22.34 4.67
N ASN A 214 16.74 21.17 5.09
CA ASN A 214 15.42 20.62 4.75
C ASN A 214 14.57 20.36 5.99
N GLU A 215 14.74 21.16 7.03
CA GLU A 215 13.96 21.07 8.25
C GLU A 215 12.72 21.97 8.21
N TYR A 216 11.59 21.40 8.59
CA TYR A 216 10.30 22.06 8.60
C TYR A 216 9.55 21.76 9.89
N ASN A 217 8.68 22.69 10.30
CA ASN A 217 7.66 22.45 11.29
C ASN A 217 6.30 22.29 10.61
N LEU A 218 5.59 21.23 10.97
CA LEU A 218 4.19 21.04 10.69
C LEU A 218 3.36 21.58 11.87
N TYR A 219 2.16 22.06 11.59
CA TYR A 219 1.20 22.37 12.63
C TYR A 219 0.55 21.08 13.15
N LYS A 220 0.62 20.83 14.46
CA LYS A 220 -0.09 19.73 15.11
C LYS A 220 -1.45 20.24 15.60
N ASN A 221 -2.50 19.87 14.88
CA ASN A 221 -3.85 20.36 15.13
C ASN A 221 -4.34 19.88 16.53
N PRO A 222 -4.71 20.81 17.44
CA PRO A 222 -5.25 20.50 18.76
C PRO A 222 -6.44 19.55 18.75
N LYS A 223 -7.27 19.61 17.70
CA LYS A 223 -8.50 18.82 17.59
C LYS A 223 -8.20 17.32 17.58
N PHE A 224 -7.03 16.93 17.06
CA PHE A 224 -6.67 15.53 16.83
C PHE A 224 -5.48 15.08 17.66
N SER A 225 -4.83 15.99 18.41
CA SER A 225 -3.60 15.66 19.10
C SER A 225 -3.35 16.53 20.35
N LYS A 226 -2.86 15.88 21.40
CA LYS A 226 -2.46 16.50 22.67
C LYS A 226 -0.98 16.86 22.66
N GLY A 227 -0.57 17.78 23.54
CA GLY A 227 0.84 18.19 23.73
C GLY A 227 1.30 19.26 22.72
N GLU A 228 2.58 19.18 22.32
CA GLU A 228 3.23 20.18 21.46
C GLU A 228 2.42 20.45 20.18
N ARG A 229 2.30 21.74 19.83
CA ARG A 229 1.56 22.26 18.66
C ARG A 229 2.34 22.19 17.35
N LYS A 230 3.58 21.70 17.41
CA LYS A 230 4.51 21.60 16.29
C LYS A 230 5.01 20.18 16.17
N LEU A 231 5.30 19.76 14.95
CA LEU A 231 5.98 18.52 14.67
C LEU A 231 7.11 18.81 13.68
N LYS A 232 8.34 18.46 14.06
CA LYS A 232 9.49 18.57 13.16
C LYS A 232 9.39 17.54 12.05
N MET A 233 9.81 17.93 10.85
CA MET A 233 9.83 17.10 9.67
C MET A 233 11.07 17.37 8.82
N ASN A 234 11.63 16.31 8.23
CA ASN A 234 12.66 16.40 7.21
C ASN A 234 12.31 15.52 6.01
N PRO A 235 11.70 16.07 4.94
CA PRO A 235 11.28 15.30 3.77
C PRO A 235 12.43 14.61 3.04
N LYS A 236 13.66 15.12 3.14
CA LYS A 236 14.83 14.49 2.51
C LYS A 236 15.20 13.19 3.22
N VAL A 237 15.15 13.18 4.55
CA VAL A 237 15.46 11.99 5.35
C VAL A 237 14.31 10.99 5.29
N GLN A 238 13.05 11.45 5.32
CA GLN A 238 11.89 10.57 5.20
C GLN A 238 11.84 9.77 3.90
N LYS A 239 12.26 10.37 2.76
CA LYS A 239 12.26 9.65 1.48
C LYS A 239 13.42 8.66 1.30
N ASP A 240 14.41 8.70 2.18
CA ASP A 240 15.65 7.95 2.02
C ASP A 240 15.50 6.53 2.57
N LEU A 241 15.58 5.54 1.67
CA LEU A 241 15.58 4.11 2.01
C LEU A 241 17.01 3.56 2.16
N GLY A 242 18.04 4.34 1.80
CA GLY A 242 19.44 3.91 1.75
C GLY A 242 19.72 2.87 0.67
N ASN A 243 20.71 2.01 0.91
CA ASN A 243 21.08 0.90 0.01
C ASN A 243 19.93 -0.10 -0.15
N ASN A 244 19.94 -0.91 -1.21
CA ASN A 244 18.90 -1.91 -1.49
C ASN A 244 17.49 -1.30 -1.59
N GLU A 245 17.40 -0.11 -2.20
CA GLU A 245 16.16 0.66 -2.30
C GLU A 245 15.05 -0.14 -3.02
N ARG A 246 15.40 -0.91 -4.06
CA ARG A 246 14.43 -1.68 -4.86
C ARG A 246 13.83 -2.82 -4.04
N GLU A 247 14.68 -3.58 -3.36
CA GLU A 247 14.33 -4.71 -2.50
C GLU A 247 13.46 -4.22 -1.33
N LYS A 248 13.91 -3.17 -0.62
CA LYS A 248 13.13 -2.56 0.46
C LYS A 248 11.78 -2.05 -0.02
N THR A 249 11.71 -1.47 -1.22
CA THR A 249 10.45 -0.98 -1.80
C THR A 249 9.46 -2.12 -1.99
N ALA A 250 9.89 -3.25 -2.56
CA ALA A 250 9.06 -4.45 -2.73
C ALA A 250 8.57 -5.00 -1.39
N ILE A 251 9.47 -5.14 -0.40
CA ILE A 251 9.10 -5.63 0.94
C ILE A 251 8.12 -4.67 1.64
N ILE A 252 8.34 -3.35 1.57
CA ILE A 252 7.43 -2.36 2.17
C ILE A 252 6.04 -2.43 1.53
N LYS A 253 5.96 -2.62 0.21
CA LYS A 253 4.68 -2.83 -0.49
C LYS A 253 3.99 -4.10 0.04
N LEU A 254 4.66 -5.24 0.04
CA LEU A 254 4.09 -6.50 0.55
C LEU A 254 3.62 -6.39 2.01
N LEU A 255 4.42 -5.76 2.89
CA LEU A 255 4.01 -5.54 4.29
C LEU A 255 2.84 -4.57 4.45
N LYS A 256 2.66 -3.59 3.55
CA LYS A 256 1.47 -2.73 3.54
C LYS A 256 0.22 -3.52 3.15
N LEU A 257 0.34 -4.40 2.15
CA LEU A 257 -0.74 -5.32 1.78
C LEU A 257 -1.09 -6.23 2.96
N LEU A 258 -0.10 -6.93 3.53
CA LEU A 258 -0.31 -7.79 4.70
C LEU A 258 -0.97 -7.04 5.86
N ARG A 259 -0.54 -5.80 6.13
CA ARG A 259 -1.16 -4.95 7.15
C ARG A 259 -2.63 -4.66 6.86
N SER A 260 -2.99 -4.44 5.59
CA SER A 260 -4.38 -4.24 5.17
C SER A 260 -5.21 -5.49 5.43
N GLU A 261 -4.77 -6.63 4.89
CA GLU A 261 -5.48 -7.91 4.99
C GLU A 261 -5.66 -8.35 6.44
N GLU A 262 -4.59 -8.28 7.23
CA GLU A 262 -4.58 -8.74 8.63
C GLU A 262 -4.97 -7.66 9.63
N LYS A 263 -5.33 -6.46 9.15
CA LYS A 263 -5.74 -5.29 9.95
C LYS A 263 -4.76 -5.02 11.10
N LEU A 264 -3.47 -5.07 10.76
CA LEU A 264 -2.38 -4.88 11.73
C LEU A 264 -2.31 -3.40 12.13
N PRO A 265 -2.17 -3.08 13.44
CA PRO A 265 -2.03 -1.70 13.91
C PRO A 265 -0.62 -1.14 13.65
N LEU A 266 -0.02 -1.43 12.49
CA LEU A 266 1.28 -0.94 12.05
C LEU A 266 1.10 0.21 11.07
N LYS A 267 1.62 1.40 11.39
CA LYS A 267 1.59 2.53 10.44
C LYS A 267 2.64 2.36 9.35
N SER A 268 2.37 2.86 8.15
CA SER A 268 3.28 2.76 6.99
C SER A 268 4.71 3.24 7.28
N VAL A 269 4.86 4.36 7.99
CA VAL A 269 6.20 4.86 8.39
C VAL A 269 6.94 3.88 9.31
N LEU A 270 6.22 3.19 10.20
CA LEU A 270 6.82 2.19 11.09
C LEU A 270 7.21 0.93 10.31
N ILE A 271 6.40 0.50 9.34
CA ILE A 271 6.77 -0.57 8.40
C ILE A 271 8.08 -0.24 7.69
N THR A 272 8.18 0.96 7.09
CA THR A 272 9.40 1.42 6.41
C THR A 272 10.63 1.40 7.32
N GLU A 273 10.53 1.94 8.54
CA GLU A 273 11.67 1.97 9.46
C GLU A 273 12.05 0.57 9.99
N PHE A 274 11.09 -0.32 10.20
CA PHE A 274 11.37 -1.73 10.51
C PHE A 274 12.11 -2.42 9.36
N THR A 275 11.63 -2.27 8.12
CA THR A 275 12.29 -2.86 6.95
C THR A 275 13.72 -2.32 6.80
N LYS A 276 13.92 -1.00 6.95
CA LYS A 276 15.27 -0.41 6.91
C LYS A 276 16.17 -1.00 8.00
N ARG A 277 15.65 -1.16 9.21
CA ARG A 277 16.40 -1.71 10.34
C ARG A 277 16.78 -3.18 10.13
N ALA A 278 15.84 -4.00 9.67
CA ALA A 278 16.10 -5.39 9.35
C ALA A 278 17.23 -5.51 8.30
N PHE A 279 17.16 -4.74 7.21
CA PHE A 279 18.21 -4.70 6.17
C PHE A 279 19.57 -4.15 6.64
N GLN A 280 19.62 -3.45 7.79
CA GLN A 280 20.86 -2.97 8.39
C GLN A 280 21.48 -3.99 9.33
N GLU A 281 20.65 -4.77 10.03
CA GLU A 281 21.08 -5.69 11.09
C GLU A 281 21.23 -7.14 10.61
N LEU A 282 20.58 -7.50 9.50
CA LEU A 282 20.63 -8.84 8.92
C LEU A 282 21.39 -8.85 7.59
N GLU A 283 22.12 -9.93 7.34
CA GLU A 283 22.68 -10.23 6.01
C GLU A 283 21.56 -10.77 5.12
N MET A 284 20.87 -9.86 4.42
CA MET A 284 19.66 -10.20 3.69
C MET A 284 19.92 -11.18 2.53
N PRO A 285 19.08 -12.22 2.35
CA PRO A 285 19.11 -13.09 1.18
C PRO A 285 18.78 -12.32 -0.09
N LYS A 286 18.97 -12.93 -1.26
CA LYS A 286 18.70 -12.27 -2.55
C LYS A 286 17.23 -12.40 -2.96
N GLU A 287 16.58 -13.46 -2.51
CA GLU A 287 15.27 -13.92 -2.91
C GLU A 287 14.16 -13.13 -2.19
N LEU A 288 13.16 -12.69 -2.94
CA LEU A 288 12.10 -11.80 -2.43
C LEU A 288 11.26 -12.44 -1.31
N ASN A 289 10.91 -13.72 -1.46
CA ASN A 289 10.14 -14.48 -0.48
C ASN A 289 10.91 -14.63 0.84
N LEU A 290 12.21 -14.95 0.77
CA LEU A 290 13.07 -15.05 1.95
C LEU A 290 13.29 -13.69 2.63
N GLN A 291 13.52 -12.63 1.84
CA GLN A 291 13.60 -11.27 2.38
C GLN A 291 12.31 -10.86 3.10
N LEU A 292 11.15 -11.20 2.54
CA LEU A 292 9.85 -10.94 3.16
C LEU A 292 9.70 -11.69 4.47
N TYR A 293 9.94 -13.00 4.46
CA TYR A 293 9.88 -13.85 5.65
C TYR A 293 10.78 -13.28 6.76
N TRP A 294 12.04 -12.97 6.44
CA TRP A 294 13.02 -12.47 7.41
C TRP A 294 12.63 -11.12 8.00
N VAL A 295 12.01 -10.23 7.21
CA VAL A 295 11.53 -8.95 7.72
C VAL A 295 10.28 -9.14 8.59
N ILE A 296 9.36 -10.05 8.24
CA ILE A 296 8.20 -10.38 9.09
C ILE A 296 8.66 -10.95 10.43
N GLU A 297 9.59 -11.89 10.41
CA GLU A 297 10.24 -12.48 11.58
C GLU A 297 10.94 -11.42 12.43
N TYR A 298 11.74 -10.56 11.81
CA TYR A 298 12.42 -9.46 12.49
C TYR A 298 11.41 -8.56 13.23
N ILE A 299 10.29 -8.20 12.59
CA ILE A 299 9.25 -7.39 13.25
C ILE A 299 8.63 -8.18 14.41
N ARG A 300 8.25 -9.45 14.22
CA ARG A 300 7.65 -10.30 15.25
C ARG A 300 8.50 -10.33 16.52
N ASP A 301 9.80 -10.54 16.37
CA ASP A 301 10.71 -10.76 17.49
C ASP A 301 11.08 -9.46 18.20
N ASN A 302 11.09 -8.35 17.48
CA ASN A 302 11.57 -7.08 18.00
C ASN A 302 10.44 -6.12 18.42
N ILE A 303 9.20 -6.25 17.94
CA ILE A 303 8.13 -5.25 18.11
C ILE A 303 7.82 -4.89 19.57
N LEU A 304 8.04 -5.81 20.52
CA LEU A 304 7.78 -5.58 21.94
C LEU A 304 8.85 -4.70 22.59
N THR A 305 10.10 -4.80 22.16
CA THR A 305 11.28 -4.27 22.89
C THR A 305 12.02 -3.18 22.12
N ILE A 306 11.98 -3.21 20.78
CA ILE A 306 12.75 -2.29 19.96
C ILE A 306 12.23 -0.86 20.04
N LYS A 307 13.17 0.07 20.11
CA LYS A 307 12.91 1.50 19.99
C LYS A 307 13.25 1.96 18.57
N ILE A 308 12.21 2.27 17.80
CA ILE A 308 12.35 2.88 16.47
C ILE A 308 11.88 4.32 16.57
N ASN A 309 12.77 5.26 16.29
CA ASN A 309 12.46 6.68 16.28
C ASN A 309 12.03 7.14 14.89
N SER A 310 11.37 8.30 14.83
CA SER A 310 11.05 8.96 13.56
C SER A 310 12.35 9.32 12.84
N PRO A 311 12.47 9.08 11.52
CA PRO A 311 13.71 9.33 10.78
C PRO A 311 14.14 10.80 10.81
N ASP A 312 13.20 11.71 11.05
CA ASP A 312 13.39 13.16 11.11
C ASP A 312 13.28 13.75 12.53
N ASN A 313 13.10 12.91 13.54
CA ASN A 313 13.08 13.33 14.95
C ASN A 313 13.40 12.15 15.87
N GLU A 314 14.67 12.06 16.27
CA GLU A 314 15.19 11.00 17.15
C GLU A 314 14.52 10.96 18.53
N ASN A 315 13.95 12.07 18.99
CA ASN A 315 13.22 12.13 20.26
C ASN A 315 11.77 11.60 20.14
N SER A 316 11.27 11.39 18.92
CA SER A 316 9.93 10.88 18.68
C SER A 316 9.96 9.39 18.36
N SER A 317 9.80 8.54 19.37
CA SER A 317 9.64 7.10 19.17
C SER A 317 8.34 6.76 18.44
N LEU A 318 8.44 6.06 17.31
CA LEU A 318 7.32 5.51 16.56
C LEU A 318 6.73 4.28 17.26
N THR A 319 7.57 3.45 17.89
CA THR A 319 7.10 2.26 18.62
C THR A 319 6.40 2.62 19.93
N ASP A 320 6.74 3.75 20.57
CA ASP A 320 6.05 4.20 21.79
C ASP A 320 4.64 4.75 21.52
N ARG A 321 4.31 5.01 20.24
CA ARG A 321 2.94 5.36 19.83
C ARG A 321 2.01 4.15 19.78
N LEU A 322 2.55 2.94 19.90
CA LEU A 322 1.78 1.72 20.04
C LEU A 322 1.68 1.36 21.52
N SER A 323 0.45 1.12 21.99
CA SER A 323 0.23 0.49 23.28
C SER A 323 0.84 -0.92 23.31
N TYR A 324 1.17 -1.40 24.50
CA TYR A 324 1.65 -2.77 24.68
C TYR A 324 0.71 -3.82 24.07
N SER A 325 -0.61 -3.62 24.21
CA SER A 325 -1.62 -4.50 23.60
C SER A 325 -1.56 -4.50 22.06
N GLN A 326 -1.32 -3.34 21.43
CA GLN A 326 -1.15 -3.26 19.98
C GLN A 326 0.12 -3.99 19.53
N LYS A 327 1.24 -3.80 20.26
CA LYS A 327 2.50 -4.51 19.98
C LYS A 327 2.33 -6.04 20.11
N LYS A 328 1.63 -6.50 21.16
CA LYS A 328 1.32 -7.93 21.35
C LYS A 328 0.41 -8.47 20.24
N LYS A 329 -0.60 -7.70 19.81
CA LYS A 329 -1.44 -8.08 18.66
C LYS A 329 -0.60 -8.28 17.41
N ILE A 330 0.30 -7.33 17.10
CA ILE A 330 1.21 -7.44 15.95
C ILE A 330 2.05 -8.70 16.06
N ARG A 331 2.77 -8.89 17.18
CA ARG A 331 3.62 -10.07 17.39
C ARG A 331 2.84 -11.37 17.17
N ASN A 332 1.69 -11.52 17.82
CA ASN A 332 0.90 -12.75 17.75
C ASN A 332 0.37 -13.01 16.33
N SER A 333 -0.08 -11.97 15.62
CA SER A 333 -0.50 -12.10 14.22
C SER A 333 0.66 -12.54 13.34
N LEU A 334 1.83 -11.90 13.45
CA LEU A 334 3.01 -12.28 12.66
C LEU A 334 3.53 -13.68 13.00
N SER A 335 3.48 -14.09 14.27
CA SER A 335 3.77 -15.48 14.67
C SER A 335 2.86 -16.47 13.97
N LYS A 336 1.54 -16.20 13.95
CA LYS A 336 0.60 -17.07 13.25
C LYS A 336 0.89 -17.13 11.76
N ILE A 337 1.13 -15.99 11.13
CA ILE A 337 1.42 -15.92 9.68
C ILE A 337 2.65 -16.75 9.33
N LEU A 338 3.74 -16.62 10.10
CA LEU A 338 4.96 -17.39 9.85
C LEU A 338 4.74 -18.90 10.05
N ASN A 339 4.03 -19.29 11.10
CA ASN A 339 3.68 -20.70 11.32
C ASN A 339 2.82 -21.25 10.16
N ASP A 340 1.80 -20.52 9.73
CA ASP A 340 0.93 -20.92 8.61
C ASP A 340 1.77 -21.08 7.31
N LEU A 341 2.74 -20.19 7.05
CA LEU A 341 3.62 -20.29 5.87
C LEU A 341 4.62 -21.44 5.95
N GLU A 342 5.09 -21.79 7.15
CA GLU A 342 5.96 -22.96 7.39
C GLU A 342 5.20 -24.28 7.26
N GLU A 343 3.94 -24.32 7.71
CA GLU A 343 3.08 -25.51 7.63
C GLU A 343 2.62 -25.78 6.19
N ASP A 344 2.21 -24.73 5.47
CA ASP A 344 1.78 -24.81 4.07
C ASP A 344 2.08 -23.51 3.33
N ARG A 345 3.02 -23.59 2.38
CA ARG A 345 3.44 -22.47 1.53
C ARG A 345 2.30 -21.86 0.74
N ASN A 346 1.23 -22.62 0.44
CA ASN A 346 0.03 -22.11 -0.24
C ASN A 346 -0.72 -21.06 0.58
N ASN A 347 -0.46 -20.94 1.88
CA ASN A 347 -1.00 -19.84 2.70
C ASN A 347 -0.51 -18.45 2.24
N LEU A 348 0.53 -18.38 1.38
CA LEU A 348 0.93 -17.14 0.73
C LEU A 348 -0.22 -16.48 -0.04
N LEU A 349 -1.06 -17.29 -0.70
CA LEU A 349 -2.24 -16.85 -1.48
C LEU A 349 -3.27 -16.11 -0.61
N LYS A 350 -3.38 -16.53 0.65
CA LYS A 350 -4.32 -15.97 1.63
C LYS A 350 -3.81 -14.64 2.17
N TYR A 351 -2.51 -14.53 2.44
CA TYR A 351 -1.91 -13.37 3.08
C TYR A 351 -1.50 -12.25 2.11
N PHE A 352 -1.28 -12.60 0.85
CA PHE A 352 -0.88 -11.69 -0.21
C PHE A 352 -1.75 -11.89 -1.45
N PRO A 353 -3.08 -11.64 -1.37
CA PRO A 353 -3.97 -11.84 -2.50
C PRO A 353 -3.69 -10.80 -3.59
N GLU A 354 -3.73 -11.24 -4.85
CA GLU A 354 -3.80 -10.35 -6.01
C GLU A 354 -5.13 -9.58 -6.05
N LYS A 355 -5.11 -8.40 -6.68
CA LYS A 355 -6.27 -7.49 -6.78
C LYS A 355 -7.21 -7.83 -7.94
#